data_AF-A0A9X4B6C2-F1
#
_entry.id   AF-A0A9X4B6C2-F1
#
_cell.length_a   1.000
_cell.length_b   1.000
_cell.length_c   1.000
_cell.angle_alpha   90.00
_cell.angle_beta   90.00
_cell.angle_gamma   90.00
#
_symmetry.space_group_name_H-M   'P 1'
#
loop_
_entity.id
_entity.type
_entity.pdbx_description
1 polymer ?
#
loop_
_entity_poly.entity_id
_entity_poly.type
_entity_poly.pdbx_seq_one_letter_code
_entity_poly.pdbx_strand_id
1 'polypeptide(L)'
;MFDSRLKKAAWKELMRLTDEERNPYWYDDPQLVKKRDKLLVILGMPIEPVRKEGESKEAFHQRACQYFFDVRPGLELKVVSGILEGETFAQLSKENQIPPSKMAYLRAKYPVLSEKKKTKK
;
A
#
# COMPACT_ATOMS: atom_id res chain seq x y z
N MET A 1 -7.08 -14.16 -0.69
CA MET A 1 -5.70 -14.47 -1.12
C MET A 1 -5.72 -14.77 -2.60
N PHE A 2 -4.76 -14.27 -3.39
CA PHE A 2 -4.70 -14.54 -4.82
C PHE A 2 -4.24 -15.98 -5.12
N ASP A 3 -4.82 -16.60 -6.16
CA ASP A 3 -4.47 -17.93 -6.65
C ASP A 3 -2.98 -18.04 -7.06
N SER A 4 -2.36 -19.19 -6.84
CA SER A 4 -0.94 -19.46 -7.18
C SER A 4 -0.63 -19.23 -8.68
N ARG A 5 -1.56 -19.57 -9.58
CA ARG A 5 -1.46 -19.31 -11.02
C ARG A 5 -1.50 -17.82 -11.32
N LEU A 6 -2.38 -17.07 -10.64
CA LEU A 6 -2.47 -15.62 -10.78
C LEU A 6 -1.19 -14.94 -10.30
N LYS A 7 -0.61 -15.37 -9.18
CA LYS A 7 0.70 -14.87 -8.71
C LYS A 7 1.82 -15.17 -9.71
N LYS A 8 1.87 -16.37 -10.29
CA LYS A 8 2.85 -16.72 -11.33
C LYS A 8 2.70 -15.84 -12.58
N ALA A 9 1.46 -15.59 -13.02
CA ALA A 9 1.19 -14.70 -14.15
C ALA A 9 1.60 -13.26 -13.84
N ALA A 10 1.28 -12.76 -12.65
CA ALA A 10 1.66 -11.43 -12.20
C ALA A 10 3.18 -11.25 -12.14
N TRP A 11 3.91 -12.27 -11.68
CA TRP A 11 5.37 -12.27 -11.64
C TRP A 11 6.00 -12.18 -13.03
N LYS A 12 5.50 -12.98 -13.99
CA LYS A 12 5.99 -12.95 -15.38
C LYS A 12 5.76 -11.60 -16.03
N GLU A 13 4.57 -11.02 -15.85
CA GLU A 13 4.25 -9.71 -16.41
C GLU A 13 5.05 -8.59 -15.75
N LEU A 14 5.31 -8.69 -14.44
CA LEU A 14 6.17 -7.75 -13.73
C LEU A 14 7.58 -7.75 -14.34
N MET A 15 8.19 -8.93 -14.47
CA MET A 15 9.53 -9.07 -15.04
C MET A 15 9.61 -8.54 -16.47
N ARG A 16 8.59 -8.82 -17.30
CA ARG A 16 8.51 -8.31 -18.67
C ARG A 16 8.38 -6.79 -18.73
N LEU A 17 7.64 -6.19 -17.79
CA LEU A 17 7.40 -4.75 -17.73
C LEU A 17 8.64 -4.01 -17.26
N THR A 18 9.34 -4.55 -16.25
CA THR A 18 10.55 -3.94 -15.66
C THR A 18 11.84 -4.41 -16.32
N ASP A 19 11.77 -5.11 -17.45
CA ASP A 19 12.93 -5.52 -18.25
C ASP A 19 13.55 -4.30 -18.90
N GLU A 20 14.70 -3.83 -18.39
CA GLU A 20 15.38 -2.63 -18.85
C GLU A 20 15.95 -2.75 -20.27
N GLU A 21 16.21 -3.97 -20.76
CA GLU A 21 16.62 -4.17 -22.16
C GLU A 21 15.46 -3.92 -23.13
N ARG A 22 14.22 -4.17 -22.68
CA ARG A 22 13.00 -4.03 -23.50
C ARG A 22 12.26 -2.73 -23.27
N ASN A 23 12.25 -2.23 -22.03
CA ASN A 23 11.61 -0.99 -21.61
C ASN A 23 12.60 -0.16 -20.78
N PRO A 24 13.70 0.33 -21.39
CA PRO A 24 14.53 1.33 -20.74
C PRO A 24 13.61 2.52 -20.43
N TYR A 25 13.59 3.00 -19.19
CA TYR A 25 12.71 4.10 -18.74
C TYR A 25 11.23 3.73 -18.50
N TRP A 26 10.88 2.46 -18.25
CA TRP A 26 9.50 2.10 -17.86
C TRP A 26 8.96 2.90 -16.66
N TYR A 27 9.84 3.38 -15.78
CA TYR A 27 9.51 4.17 -14.60
C TYR A 27 9.10 5.63 -14.94
N ASP A 28 9.45 6.11 -16.14
CA ASP A 28 9.04 7.44 -16.62
C ASP A 28 7.64 7.41 -17.25
N ASP A 29 7.12 6.23 -17.61
CA ASP A 29 5.75 6.05 -18.11
C ASP A 29 4.75 5.81 -16.95
N PRO A 30 3.83 6.76 -16.68
CA PRO A 30 2.84 6.61 -15.61
C PRO A 30 1.93 5.39 -15.75
N GLN A 31 1.64 4.94 -16.98
CA GLN A 31 0.81 3.76 -17.22
C GLN A 31 1.54 2.47 -16.86
N LEU A 32 2.83 2.38 -17.20
CA LEU A 32 3.67 1.23 -16.84
C LEU A 32 3.90 1.16 -15.34
N VAL A 33 4.17 2.30 -14.68
CA VAL A 33 4.26 2.40 -13.22
C VAL A 33 2.95 1.91 -12.58
N LYS A 34 1.80 2.44 -13.02
CA LYS A 34 0.48 2.02 -12.51
C LYS A 34 0.22 0.52 -12.68
N LYS A 35 0.68 -0.06 -13.79
CA LYS A 35 0.57 -1.50 -14.04
C LYS A 35 1.51 -2.31 -13.15
N ARG A 36 2.76 -1.87 -12.97
CA ARG A 36 3.73 -2.44 -12.03
C ARG A 36 3.19 -2.46 -10.60
N ASP A 37 2.57 -1.37 -10.16
CA ASP A 37 2.00 -1.28 -8.82
C ASP A 37 0.88 -2.30 -8.59
N LYS A 38 -0.05 -2.43 -9.53
CA LYS A 38 -1.11 -3.45 -9.47
C LYS A 38 -0.55 -4.87 -9.39
N LEU A 39 0.52 -5.16 -10.12
CA LEU A 39 1.18 -6.47 -10.09
C LEU A 39 1.82 -6.73 -8.73
N LEU A 40 2.48 -5.74 -8.13
CA LEU A 40 3.02 -5.87 -6.78
C LEU A 40 1.94 -6.05 -5.71
N VAL A 41 0.75 -5.43 -5.87
CA VAL A 41 -0.41 -5.71 -5.01
C VAL A 41 -0.80 -7.18 -5.07
N ILE A 42 -0.90 -7.76 -6.28
CA ILE A 42 -1.25 -9.18 -6.47
C ILE A 42 -0.21 -10.09 -5.81
N LEU A 43 1.07 -9.73 -5.94
CA LEU A 43 2.19 -10.48 -5.39
C LEU A 43 2.32 -10.32 -3.86
N GLY A 44 1.65 -9.32 -3.26
CA GLY A 44 1.82 -8.98 -1.84
C GLY A 44 3.19 -8.37 -1.55
N MET A 45 3.84 -7.80 -2.56
CA MET A 45 5.16 -7.18 -2.42
C MET A 45 5.04 -5.72 -1.96
N PRO A 46 6.09 -5.18 -1.32
CA PRO A 46 6.17 -3.76 -1.00
C PRO A 46 6.00 -2.89 -2.25
N ILE A 47 5.27 -1.78 -2.11
CA ILE A 47 5.04 -0.80 -3.17
C ILE A 47 5.62 0.50 -2.68
N GLU A 48 6.75 0.90 -3.28
CA GLU A 48 7.35 2.19 -3.05
C GLU A 48 7.21 3.03 -4.33
N PRO A 49 6.68 4.25 -4.23
CA PRO A 49 6.67 5.14 -5.36
C PRO A 49 8.08 5.64 -5.65
N VAL A 50 8.35 6.05 -6.88
CA VAL A 50 9.61 6.69 -7.23
C VAL A 50 9.75 8.01 -6.45
N ARG A 51 10.91 8.24 -5.83
CA ARG A 51 11.21 9.48 -5.10
C ARG A 51 11.38 10.62 -6.11
N LYS A 52 10.75 11.76 -5.83
CA LYS A 52 10.92 12.94 -6.67
C LYS A 52 12.22 13.66 -6.32
N GLU A 53 12.86 14.28 -7.30
CA GLU A 53 14.03 15.12 -7.06
C GLU A 53 13.67 16.28 -6.11
N GLY A 54 14.52 16.55 -5.13
CA GLY A 54 14.29 17.59 -4.10
C GLY A 54 13.26 17.23 -3.01
N GLU A 55 12.62 16.06 -3.04
CA GLU A 55 11.64 15.66 -2.02
C GLU A 55 12.31 15.27 -0.70
N SER A 56 11.88 15.85 0.42
CA SER A 56 12.39 15.48 1.75
C SER A 56 12.04 14.03 2.09
N LYS A 57 12.80 13.44 3.02
CA LYS A 57 12.58 12.05 3.44
C LYS A 57 11.19 11.89 4.08
N GLU A 58 10.76 12.85 4.86
CA GLU A 58 9.46 12.87 5.54
C GLU A 58 8.31 13.00 4.54
N ALA A 59 8.43 13.92 3.57
CA ALA A 59 7.43 14.09 2.51
C ALA A 59 7.31 12.82 1.65
N PHE A 60 8.45 12.24 1.26
CA PHE A 60 8.50 10.97 0.54
C PHE A 60 7.84 9.85 1.36
N HIS A 61 8.14 9.74 2.64
CA HIS A 61 7.57 8.71 3.51
C HIS A 61 6.05 8.83 3.62
N GLN A 62 5.52 10.04 3.87
CA GLN A 62 4.07 10.27 3.94
C GLN A 62 3.39 9.94 2.60
N ARG A 63 3.97 10.39 1.48
CA ARG A 63 3.46 10.08 0.15
C ARG A 63 3.48 8.59 -0.15
N ALA A 64 4.57 7.90 0.17
CA ALA A 64 4.67 6.45 0.04
C ALA A 64 3.66 5.71 0.93
N CYS A 65 3.30 6.27 2.09
CA CYS A 65 2.25 5.72 2.94
C CYS A 65 0.86 5.88 2.34
N GLN A 66 0.49 7.07 1.85
CA GLN A 66 -0.77 7.26 1.15
C GLN A 66 -0.86 6.38 -0.10
N TYR A 67 0.22 6.34 -0.89
CA TYR A 67 0.29 5.59 -2.13
C TYR A 67 -0.04 4.09 -1.95
N PHE A 68 0.40 3.50 -0.84
CA PHE A 68 0.09 2.11 -0.48
C PHE A 68 -1.42 1.84 -0.39
N PHE A 69 -2.18 2.81 0.11
CA PHE A 69 -3.64 2.72 0.20
C PHE A 69 -4.32 3.04 -1.13
N ASP A 70 -3.81 4.02 -1.88
CA ASP A 70 -4.36 4.42 -3.19
C ASP A 70 -4.33 3.27 -4.20
N VAL A 71 -3.26 2.48 -4.21
CA VAL A 71 -3.12 1.31 -5.10
C VAL A 71 -3.92 0.09 -4.62
N ARG A 72 -4.53 0.16 -3.43
CA ARG A 72 -5.40 -0.89 -2.85
C ARG A 72 -6.80 -0.31 -2.59
N PRO A 73 -7.62 -0.13 -3.64
CA PRO A 73 -8.91 0.54 -3.53
C PRO A 73 -9.78 -0.04 -2.41
N GLY A 74 -10.32 0.84 -1.56
CA GLY A 74 -11.19 0.49 -0.44
C GLY A 74 -10.47 -0.05 0.81
N LEU A 75 -9.17 -0.32 0.75
CA LEU A 75 -8.43 -0.84 1.92
C LEU A 75 -8.38 0.16 3.07
N GLU A 76 -8.08 1.43 2.78
CA GLU A 76 -8.03 2.48 3.82
C GLU A 76 -9.36 2.60 4.55
N LEU A 77 -10.46 2.73 3.80
CA LEU A 77 -11.81 2.81 4.37
C LEU A 77 -12.13 1.57 5.21
N LYS A 78 -11.84 0.37 4.70
CA LYS A 78 -12.07 -0.89 5.43
C LYS A 78 -11.34 -0.90 6.78
N VAL A 79 -10.07 -0.49 6.80
CA VAL A 79 -9.26 -0.47 8.02
C VAL A 79 -9.76 0.58 9.00
N VAL A 80 -10.07 1.79 8.51
CA VAL A 80 -10.61 2.87 9.34
C VAL A 80 -11.94 2.46 9.97
N SER A 81 -12.86 1.89 9.19
CA SER A 81 -14.14 1.36 9.69
C SER A 81 -13.96 0.25 10.71
N GLY A 82 -13.11 -0.74 10.44
CA GLY A 82 -12.84 -1.83 11.40
C GLY A 82 -12.31 -1.33 12.74
N ILE A 83 -11.41 -0.33 12.73
CA ILE A 83 -10.92 0.30 13.98
C ILE A 83 -12.06 0.99 14.71
N LEU A 84 -12.91 1.73 14.00
CA LEU A 84 -14.07 2.39 14.61
C LEU A 84 -15.09 1.39 15.16
N GLU A 85 -15.20 0.21 14.58
CA GLU A 85 -16.05 -0.90 15.05
C GLU A 85 -15.45 -1.66 16.24
N GLY A 86 -14.19 -1.39 16.59
CA GLY A 86 -13.52 -1.94 17.76
C GLY A 86 -12.51 -3.04 17.46
N GLU A 87 -12.21 -3.31 16.19
CA GLU A 87 -11.12 -4.22 15.82
C GLU A 87 -9.76 -3.63 16.20
N THR A 88 -8.83 -4.51 16.56
CA THR A 88 -7.48 -4.07 16.95
C THR A 88 -6.63 -3.78 15.71
N PHE A 89 -5.74 -2.79 15.83
CA PHE A 89 -4.73 -2.51 14.80
C PHE A 89 -3.90 -3.75 14.42
N ALA A 90 -3.59 -4.62 15.39
CA ALA A 90 -2.82 -5.83 15.15
C ALA A 90 -3.58 -6.84 14.28
N GLN A 91 -4.88 -7.01 14.53
CA GLN A 91 -5.76 -7.88 13.75
C GLN A 91 -5.87 -7.38 12.31
N LEU A 92 -6.26 -6.12 12.13
CA LEU A 92 -6.40 -5.49 10.81
C LEU A 92 -5.10 -5.47 10.01
N SER A 93 -3.96 -5.24 10.68
CA SER A 93 -2.63 -5.31 10.07
C SER A 93 -2.34 -6.69 9.50
N LYS A 94 -2.61 -7.75 10.29
CA LYS A 94 -2.35 -9.13 9.89
C LYS A 94 -3.28 -9.58 8.76
N GLU A 95 -4.59 -9.36 8.91
CA GLU A 95 -5.60 -9.79 7.95
C GLU A 95 -5.42 -9.14 6.57
N ASN A 96 -5.08 -7.85 6.56
CA ASN A 96 -4.94 -7.08 5.33
C ASN A 96 -3.49 -6.91 4.87
N GLN A 97 -2.53 -7.58 5.53
CA GLN A 97 -1.09 -7.52 5.22
C GLN A 97 -0.57 -6.08 5.12
N ILE A 98 -0.85 -5.29 6.16
CA ILE A 98 -0.48 -3.88 6.26
C ILE A 98 0.76 -3.75 7.15
N PRO A 99 1.88 -3.20 6.65
CA PRO A 99 3.07 -2.98 7.46
C PRO A 99 2.82 -2.04 8.64
N PRO A 100 3.54 -2.19 9.77
CA PRO A 100 3.39 -1.32 10.94
C PRO A 100 3.55 0.18 10.64
N SER A 101 4.46 0.55 9.73
CA SER A 101 4.66 1.95 9.31
C SER A 101 3.41 2.56 8.67
N LYS A 102 2.66 1.78 7.88
CA LYS A 102 1.41 2.21 7.25
C LYS A 102 0.26 2.31 8.26
N MET A 103 0.26 1.44 9.27
CA MET A 103 -0.69 1.56 10.41
C MET A 103 -0.40 2.80 11.26
N ALA A 104 0.87 3.11 11.51
CA ALA A 104 1.26 4.33 12.23
C ALA A 104 0.86 5.59 11.44
N TYR A 105 1.02 5.57 10.11
CA TYR A 105 0.53 6.63 9.24
C TYR A 105 -0.99 6.85 9.38
N LEU A 106 -1.82 5.79 9.36
CA LEU A 106 -3.27 5.93 9.56
C LEU A 106 -3.63 6.53 10.93
N ARG A 107 -2.92 6.16 12.00
CA ARG A 107 -3.13 6.76 13.33
C ARG A 107 -2.83 8.26 13.34
N ALA A 108 -1.77 8.68 12.67
CA ALA A 108 -1.40 10.09 12.57
C ALA A 108 -2.38 10.87 11.68
N LYS A 109 -2.83 10.25 10.58
CA LYS A 109 -3.78 10.85 9.63
C LYS A 109 -5.19 11.01 10.21
N TYR A 110 -5.63 10.06 11.04
CA TYR A 110 -6.95 10.06 11.66
C TYR A 110 -6.84 10.08 13.19
N PRO A 111 -6.74 11.28 13.81
CA PRO A 111 -6.61 11.41 15.27
C PRO A 111 -7.72 10.70 16.06
N VAL A 112 -8.94 10.64 15.52
CA VAL A 112 -10.08 9.93 16.12
C VAL A 112 -9.81 8.45 16.39
N LEU A 113 -8.89 7.82 15.65
CA LEU A 113 -8.51 6.42 15.86
C LEU A 113 -7.58 6.23 17.08
N SER A 114 -7.02 7.32 17.61
CA SER A 114 -6.17 7.31 18.81
C SER A 114 -6.95 7.57 20.09
N GLU A 115 -8.15 8.13 19.98
CA GLU A 115 -9.06 8.28 21.11
C GLU A 115 -9.60 6.89 21.46
N LYS A 116 -9.07 6.30 22.54
CA LYS A 116 -9.71 5.15 23.17
C LYS A 116 -11.17 5.53 23.35
N LYS A 117 -12.10 4.87 22.65
CA LYS A 117 -13.52 4.93 22.97
C LYS A 117 -13.61 4.63 24.47
N LYS A 118 -13.83 5.68 25.27
CA LYS A 118 -14.31 5.53 26.64
C LYS A 118 -15.71 5.00 26.46
N THR A 119 -15.84 3.69 26.26
CA THR A 119 -17.10 2.99 26.48
C THR A 119 -17.39 3.17 27.96
N LYS A 120 -18.15 4.22 28.28
CA LYS A 120 -18.90 4.29 29.52
C LYS A 120 -19.75 3.02 29.56
N LYS A 121 -19.38 2.10 30.44
CA LYS A 121 -20.24 1.03 30.91
C LYS A 121 -20.56 1.32 32.36
#